data_AF-K5XDU8-F1
#
_entry.id   AF-K5XDU8-F1
#
_cell.length_a   1.000
_cell.length_b   1.000
_cell.length_c   1.000
_cell.angle_alpha   90.00
_cell.angle_beta   90.00
_cell.angle_gamma   90.00
#
_symmetry.space_group_name_H-M   'P 1'
#
loop_
_entity.id
_entity.type
_entity.pdbx_description
1 polymer ?
#
loop_
_entity_poly.entity_id
_entity_poly.type
_entity_poly.pdbx_seq_one_letter_code
_entity_poly.pdbx_strand_id
1 'polypeptide(L)'
;MSETHLAESSSLDEPAVASVAPSSRGRASGKPWKLQKVAVVRSHLPEGVKTRCWEERMQKTQKEKAVKKLQAELKEEKQAEKQRRREITLERKKAAEERRRLEEEKAKMGVRKAARLRRKAGRTKKISH
;
A
#
# COMPACT_ATOMS: atom_id res chain seq x y z
N MET A 1 46.72 -68.04 -55.01
CA MET A 1 45.86 -67.25 -54.13
C MET A 1 46.76 -66.19 -53.51
N SER A 2 46.95 -65.07 -54.20
CA SER A 2 46.15 -63.83 -54.14
C SER A 2 46.86 -62.82 -53.25
N GLU A 3 47.29 -61.74 -53.88
CA GLU A 3 47.97 -60.55 -53.36
C GLU A 3 47.13 -59.80 -52.32
N THR A 4 47.76 -59.06 -51.40
CA THR A 4 47.33 -57.71 -50.99
C THR A 4 48.49 -56.90 -50.39
N HIS A 5 48.36 -55.57 -50.54
CA HIS A 5 49.37 -54.53 -50.54
C HIS A 5 49.73 -53.94 -49.16
N LEU A 6 50.90 -53.27 -49.14
CA LEU A 6 51.31 -52.17 -48.26
C LEU A 6 50.16 -51.25 -47.79
N ALA A 7 50.24 -50.77 -46.55
CA ALA A 7 50.07 -49.35 -46.24
C ALA A 7 50.48 -49.05 -44.79
N GLU A 8 51.66 -48.46 -44.66
CA GLU A 8 52.13 -47.72 -43.50
C GLU A 8 51.47 -46.33 -43.56
N SER A 9 50.71 -45.94 -42.52
CA SER A 9 50.15 -44.60 -42.40
C SER A 9 50.42 -44.03 -41.01
N SER A 10 51.58 -43.37 -40.93
CA SER A 10 51.91 -42.32 -39.97
C SER A 10 50.80 -41.26 -39.97
N SER A 11 50.04 -41.16 -38.89
CA SER A 11 49.16 -40.03 -38.62
C SER A 11 49.95 -38.93 -37.93
N LEU A 12 50.44 -37.98 -38.74
CA LEU A 12 51.05 -36.75 -38.29
C LEU A 12 50.05 -35.92 -37.47
N ASP A 13 50.51 -35.43 -36.32
CA ASP A 13 49.89 -34.36 -35.53
C ASP A 13 49.54 -33.17 -36.44
N GLU A 14 48.25 -32.90 -36.63
CA GLU A 14 47.79 -31.61 -37.14
C GLU A 14 47.91 -30.56 -36.04
N PRO A 15 48.62 -29.43 -36.25
CA PRO A 15 48.57 -28.33 -35.31
C PRO A 15 47.18 -27.70 -35.37
N ALA A 16 46.41 -27.89 -34.29
CA ALA A 16 45.13 -27.24 -34.09
C ALA A 16 45.26 -25.73 -34.33
N VAL A 17 44.76 -25.25 -35.49
CA VAL A 17 44.73 -23.84 -35.84
C VAL A 17 43.77 -23.16 -34.87
N ALA A 18 44.33 -22.53 -33.83
CA ALA A 18 43.56 -21.77 -32.87
C ALA A 18 42.82 -20.63 -33.60
N SER A 19 41.52 -20.81 -33.82
CA SER A 19 40.65 -19.80 -34.39
C SER A 19 40.68 -18.56 -33.50
N VAL A 20 41.34 -17.50 -33.97
CA VAL A 20 41.34 -16.20 -33.29
C VAL A 20 39.92 -15.64 -33.42
N ALA A 21 39.17 -15.68 -32.32
CA ALA A 21 37.81 -15.20 -32.28
C ALA A 21 37.73 -13.76 -32.82
N PRO A 22 36.76 -13.43 -33.69
CA PRO A 22 36.63 -12.09 -34.25
C PRO A 22 36.37 -11.11 -33.11
N SER A 23 37.38 -10.32 -32.74
CA SER A 23 37.20 -9.24 -31.77
C SER A 23 36.14 -8.30 -32.35
N SER A 24 35.13 -7.95 -31.55
CA SER A 24 34.02 -7.09 -31.95
C SER A 24 34.52 -5.71 -32.39
N ARG A 25 34.95 -5.57 -33.66
CA ARG A 25 35.46 -4.34 -34.29
C ARG A 25 36.45 -3.54 -33.42
N GLY A 26 37.36 -4.20 -32.72
CA GLY A 26 38.35 -3.54 -31.84
C GLY A 26 37.79 -2.96 -30.53
N ARG A 27 36.52 -3.25 -30.17
CA ARG A 27 35.88 -2.77 -28.94
C ARG A 27 36.09 -3.71 -27.74
N ALA A 28 36.48 -4.94 -28.00
CA ALA A 28 36.92 -5.88 -26.97
C ALA A 28 38.37 -5.59 -26.62
N SER A 29 38.58 -4.84 -25.54
CA SER A 29 39.90 -4.75 -24.92
C SER A 29 40.31 -6.16 -24.48
N GLY A 30 41.43 -6.70 -25.00
CA GLY A 30 41.98 -7.99 -24.56
C GLY A 30 42.40 -8.03 -23.07
N LYS A 31 42.22 -6.93 -22.33
CA LYS A 31 42.45 -6.83 -20.89
C LYS A 31 41.15 -7.24 -20.16
N PRO A 32 41.14 -8.38 -19.43
CA PRO A 32 39.92 -8.93 -18.84
C PRO A 32 39.32 -8.06 -17.73
N TRP A 33 40.12 -7.18 -17.13
CA TRP A 33 39.66 -6.22 -16.11
C TRP A 33 38.95 -4.98 -16.67
N LYS A 34 38.91 -4.80 -18.00
CA LYS A 34 38.20 -3.67 -18.62
C LYS A 34 36.81 -4.09 -19.08
N LEU A 35 35.79 -3.45 -18.55
CA LEU A 35 34.41 -3.59 -19.03
C LEU A 35 34.30 -3.16 -20.50
N GLN A 36 33.54 -3.91 -21.29
CA GLN A 36 33.27 -3.54 -22.68
C GLN A 36 32.45 -2.24 -22.74
N LYS A 37 32.91 -1.29 -23.54
CA LYS A 37 32.21 -0.02 -23.73
C LYS A 37 31.02 -0.23 -24.67
N VAL A 38 29.81 -0.11 -24.14
CA VAL A 38 28.56 -0.11 -24.91
C VAL A 38 28.15 1.34 -25.20
N ALA A 39 27.58 1.60 -26.38
CA ALA A 39 27.05 2.92 -26.71
C ALA A 39 25.87 3.27 -25.80
N VAL A 40 25.93 4.45 -25.15
CA VAL A 40 24.82 4.95 -24.32
C VAL A 40 23.78 5.59 -25.24
N VAL A 41 22.59 4.99 -25.32
CA VAL A 41 21.45 5.59 -26.02
C VAL A 41 20.71 6.51 -25.06
N ARG A 42 20.71 7.82 -25.34
CA ARG A 42 19.97 8.82 -24.56
C ARG A 42 18.58 9.04 -25.16
N SER A 43 17.53 8.91 -24.35
CA SER A 43 16.16 9.25 -24.73
C SER A 43 15.62 10.39 -23.88
N HIS A 44 14.95 11.37 -24.48
CA HIS A 44 14.23 12.44 -23.77
C HIS A 44 12.81 12.02 -23.30
N LEU A 45 12.44 10.75 -23.50
CA LEU A 45 11.14 10.24 -23.09
C LEU A 45 11.03 10.18 -21.55
N PRO A 46 9.84 10.42 -20.99
CA PRO A 46 9.60 10.25 -19.55
C PRO A 46 9.79 8.78 -19.15
N GLU A 47 10.25 8.54 -17.93
CA GLU A 47 10.63 7.20 -17.41
C GLU A 47 9.54 6.13 -17.64
N GLY A 48 8.27 6.50 -17.46
CA GLY A 48 7.13 5.60 -17.66
C GLY A 48 6.93 5.12 -19.09
N VAL A 49 7.51 5.79 -20.10
CA VAL A 49 7.37 5.48 -21.53
C VAL A 49 8.67 4.91 -22.12
N LYS A 50 9.75 4.85 -21.33
CA LYS A 50 11.05 4.30 -21.78
C LYS A 50 11.03 2.78 -22.02
N THR A 51 10.04 2.06 -21.49
CA THR A 51 9.88 0.62 -21.79
C THR A 51 9.56 0.42 -23.27
N ARG A 52 10.17 -0.62 -23.86
CA ARG A 52 9.99 -0.94 -25.28
C ARG A 52 8.59 -1.49 -25.58
N CYS A 53 7.98 -2.17 -24.62
CA CYS A 53 6.68 -2.83 -24.76
C CYS A 53 5.55 -2.00 -24.13
N TRP A 54 4.50 -1.72 -24.92
CA TRP A 54 3.28 -1.06 -24.43
C TRP A 54 2.48 -1.93 -23.46
N GLU A 55 2.43 -3.23 -23.74
CA GLU A 55 1.69 -4.22 -22.93
C GLU A 55 2.18 -4.26 -21.48
N GLU A 56 3.50 -4.20 -21.26
CA GLU A 56 4.08 -4.14 -19.92
C GLU A 56 3.64 -2.89 -19.16
N ARG A 57 3.49 -1.74 -19.85
CA ARG A 57 2.97 -0.51 -19.23
C ARG A 57 1.51 -0.69 -18.83
N MET A 58 0.70 -1.25 -19.73
CA MET A 58 -0.69 -1.53 -19.44
C MET A 58 -0.85 -2.48 -18.25
N GLN A 59 -0.07 -3.55 -18.18
CA GLN A 59 -0.07 -4.47 -17.04
C GLN A 59 0.32 -3.78 -15.74
N LYS A 60 1.32 -2.90 -15.74
CA LYS A 60 1.69 -2.10 -14.55
C LYS A 60 0.55 -1.20 -14.09
N THR A 61 -0.07 -0.46 -15.02
CA THR A 61 -1.20 0.42 -14.69
C THR A 61 -2.41 -0.36 -14.17
N GLN A 62 -2.69 -1.56 -14.71
CA GLN A 62 -3.76 -2.42 -14.23
C GLN A 62 -3.48 -2.92 -12.81
N LYS A 63 -2.25 -3.36 -12.52
CA LYS A 63 -1.83 -3.76 -11.17
C LYS A 63 -1.97 -2.60 -10.17
N GLU A 64 -1.50 -1.40 -10.54
CA GLU A 64 -1.65 -0.22 -9.69
C GLU A 64 -3.10 0.16 -9.42
N LYS A 65 -3.97 0.09 -10.44
CA LYS A 65 -5.40 0.32 -10.29
C LYS A 65 -6.05 -0.71 -9.36
N ALA A 66 -5.69 -1.99 -9.50
CA ALA A 66 -6.18 -3.05 -8.64
C ALA A 66 -5.76 -2.83 -7.18
N VAL A 67 -4.48 -2.49 -6.93
CA VAL A 67 -3.97 -2.20 -5.58
C VAL A 67 -4.68 -0.98 -4.98
N LYS A 68 -4.88 0.10 -5.75
CA LYS A 68 -5.59 1.30 -5.27
C LYS A 68 -7.05 1.02 -4.94
N LYS A 69 -7.71 0.17 -5.74
CA LYS A 69 -9.09 -0.25 -5.48
C LYS A 69 -9.19 -1.01 -4.15
N LEU A 70 -8.33 -2.02 -3.95
CA LEU A 70 -8.25 -2.76 -2.69
C LEU A 70 -7.94 -1.84 -1.49
N GLN A 71 -7.02 -0.89 -1.67
CA GLN A 71 -6.70 0.07 -0.63
C GLN A 71 -7.90 0.97 -0.27
N ALA A 72 -8.71 1.37 -1.25
CA ALA A 72 -9.89 2.19 -1.02
C ALA A 72 -10.96 1.41 -0.26
N GLU A 73 -11.26 0.18 -0.69
CA GLU A 73 -12.22 -0.72 -0.05
C GLU A 73 -11.86 -0.95 1.43
N LEU A 74 -10.60 -1.29 1.72
CA LEU A 74 -10.13 -1.50 3.10
C LEU A 74 -10.22 -0.23 3.97
N LYS A 75 -9.98 0.94 3.38
CA LYS A 75 -10.09 2.22 4.10
C LYS A 75 -11.54 2.55 4.40
N GLU A 76 -12.43 2.33 3.44
CA GLU A 76 -13.87 2.59 3.57
C GLU A 76 -14.47 1.71 4.66
N GLU A 77 -14.19 0.39 4.66
CA GLU A 77 -14.66 -0.54 5.69
C GLU A 77 -14.22 -0.10 7.10
N LYS A 78 -12.93 0.24 7.24
CA LYS A 78 -12.37 0.71 8.52
C LYS A 78 -12.99 2.03 8.97
N GLN A 79 -13.24 2.96 8.05
CA GLN A 79 -13.86 4.24 8.36
C GLN A 79 -15.33 4.06 8.74
N ALA A 80 -16.07 3.22 8.02
CA ALA A 80 -17.46 2.90 8.33
C ALA A 80 -17.60 2.28 9.72
N GLU A 81 -16.74 1.34 10.10
CA GLU A 81 -16.77 0.76 11.44
C GLU A 81 -16.46 1.81 12.52
N LYS A 82 -15.46 2.66 12.29
CA LYS A 82 -15.12 3.75 13.22
C LYS A 82 -16.25 4.76 13.36
N GLN A 83 -16.96 5.07 12.27
CA GLN A 83 -18.13 5.96 12.27
C GLN A 83 -19.28 5.33 13.07
N ARG A 84 -19.62 4.07 12.83
CA ARG A 84 -20.65 3.34 13.60
C ARG A 84 -20.38 3.39 15.11
N ARG A 85 -19.14 3.13 15.53
CA ARG A 85 -18.74 3.20 16.95
C ARG A 85 -18.91 4.61 17.53
N ARG A 86 -18.59 5.63 16.75
CA ARG A 86 -18.75 7.04 17.15
C ARG A 86 -20.22 7.42 17.27
N GLU A 87 -21.04 7.03 16.30
CA GLU A 87 -22.49 7.26 16.28
C GLU A 87 -23.14 6.65 17.51
N ILE A 88 -22.90 5.37 17.80
CA ILE A 88 -23.43 4.69 19.01
C ILE A 88 -23.03 5.43 20.28
N THR A 89 -21.77 5.87 20.38
CA THR A 89 -21.29 6.59 21.58
C THR A 89 -21.96 7.95 21.71
N LEU A 90 -22.15 8.64 20.60
CA LEU A 90 -22.77 9.95 20.54
C LEU A 90 -24.26 9.87 20.85
N GLU A 91 -24.96 8.84 20.36
CA GLU A 91 -26.34 8.52 20.70
C GLU A 91 -26.50 8.24 22.19
N ARG A 92 -25.61 7.43 22.79
CA ARG A 92 -25.63 7.15 24.23
C ARG A 92 -25.45 8.43 25.07
N LYS A 93 -24.55 9.32 24.65
CA LYS A 93 -24.34 10.62 25.32
C LYS A 93 -25.58 11.50 25.22
N LYS A 94 -26.15 11.64 24.02
CA LYS A 94 -27.39 12.41 23.81
C LYS A 94 -28.55 11.87 24.66
N ALA A 95 -28.74 10.55 24.69
CA ALA A 95 -29.80 9.94 25.50
C ALA A 95 -29.61 10.20 27.01
N ALA A 96 -28.36 10.16 27.51
CA ALA A 96 -28.05 10.48 28.89
C ALA A 96 -28.26 11.96 29.22
N GLU A 97 -27.89 12.87 28.31
CA GLU A 97 -28.08 14.32 28.45
C GLU A 97 -29.57 14.68 28.48
N GLU A 98 -30.37 14.13 27.58
CA GLU A 98 -31.82 14.34 27.55
C GLU A 98 -32.49 13.83 28.83
N ARG A 99 -32.09 12.64 29.30
CA ARG A 99 -32.58 12.10 30.57
C ARG A 99 -32.22 13.02 31.74
N ARG A 100 -30.97 13.47 31.81
CA ARG A 100 -30.50 14.39 32.87
C ARG A 100 -31.28 15.70 32.84
N ARG A 101 -31.51 16.27 31.66
CA ARG A 101 -32.29 17.50 31.50
C ARG A 101 -33.72 17.33 32.04
N LEU A 102 -34.39 16.24 31.69
CA LEU A 102 -35.73 15.94 32.18
C LEU A 102 -35.76 15.74 33.70
N GLU A 103 -34.73 15.10 34.28
CA GLU A 103 -34.60 14.94 35.73
C GLU A 103 -34.38 16.28 36.43
N GLU A 104 -33.54 17.17 35.89
CA GLU A 104 -33.33 18.52 36.41
C GLU A 104 -34.60 19.38 36.35
N GLU A 105 -35.35 19.31 35.25
CA GLU A 105 -36.63 20.00 35.09
C GLU A 105 -37.70 19.46 36.07
N LYS A 106 -37.79 18.13 36.24
CA LYS A 106 -38.66 17.50 37.25
C LYS A 106 -38.27 17.92 38.67
N ALA A 107 -36.99 17.93 38.99
CA ALA A 107 -36.48 18.37 40.29
C ALA A 107 -36.84 19.83 40.57
N LYS A 108 -36.66 20.72 39.58
CA LYS A 108 -37.04 22.14 39.68
C LYS A 108 -38.54 22.31 39.93
N MET A 109 -39.38 21.52 39.26
CA MET A 109 -40.83 21.52 39.50
C MET A 109 -41.19 20.97 40.87
N GLY A 110 -40.52 19.90 41.32
CA GLY A 110 -40.65 19.36 42.67
C GLY A 110 -40.33 20.41 43.75
N VAL A 111 -39.21 21.13 43.61
CA VAL A 111 -38.82 22.24 44.50
C VAL A 111 -39.86 23.35 44.50
N ARG A 112 -40.36 23.75 43.32
CA ARG A 112 -41.41 24.78 43.20
C ARG A 112 -42.72 24.35 43.88
N LYS A 113 -43.13 23.10 43.72
CA LYS A 113 -44.33 22.53 44.35
C LYS A 113 -44.17 22.46 45.87
N ALA A 114 -43.01 21.99 46.35
CA ALA A 114 -42.68 21.97 47.78
C ALA A 114 -42.67 23.37 48.38
N ALA A 115 -42.11 24.36 47.69
CA ALA A 115 -42.13 25.76 48.12
C ALA A 115 -43.57 26.31 48.21
N ARG A 116 -44.45 25.97 47.26
CA ARG A 116 -45.87 26.36 47.28
C ARG A 116 -46.59 25.77 48.50
N LEU A 117 -46.37 24.49 48.79
CA LEU A 117 -46.96 23.83 49.96
C LEU A 117 -46.45 24.44 51.28
N ARG A 118 -45.14 24.73 51.37
CA ARG A 118 -44.56 25.42 52.54
C ARG A 118 -45.19 26.80 52.78
N ARG A 119 -45.44 27.58 51.71
CA ARG A 119 -46.16 28.86 51.80
C ARG A 119 -47.61 28.68 52.26
N LYS A 120 -48.33 27.71 51.71
CA LYS A 120 -49.72 27.42 52.10
C LYS A 120 -49.84 26.99 53.57
N ALA A 121 -48.87 26.23 54.07
CA ALA A 121 -48.80 25.82 55.46
C ALA A 121 -48.38 26.95 56.43
N GLY A 122 -48.13 28.18 55.93
CA GLY A 122 -47.77 29.33 56.77
C GLY A 122 -46.45 29.18 57.54
N ARG A 123 -45.62 28.19 57.19
CA ARG A 123 -44.40 27.84 57.95
C ARG A 123 -43.33 28.89 57.67
N THR A 124 -43.16 29.83 58.60
CA THR A 124 -42.14 30.88 58.54
C THR A 124 -40.78 30.32 58.96
N LYS A 125 -39.69 30.95 58.51
CA LYS A 125 -38.30 30.52 58.80
C LYS A 125 -37.93 30.66 60.29
N LYS A 126 -38.73 31.41 61.07
CA LYS A 126 -38.64 31.58 62.53
C LYS A 126 -39.71 30.75 63.23
N ILE A 127 -39.47 29.46 63.43
CA ILE A 127 -40.15 28.69 64.47
C ILE A 127 -39.03 27.98 65.24
N SER A 128 -38.50 28.68 66.25
CA SER A 128 -37.80 28.07 67.37
C SER A 128 -38.86 27.61 68.34
N HIS A 129 -38.88 26.31 68.66
CA HIS A 129 -39.30 25.90 69.99
C HIS A 129 -38.10 26.04 70.94
#